data_AF-A0A4Z0JXA2-F1
#
_entry.id   AF-A0A4Z0JXA2-F1
#
_cell.length_a   1.000
_cell.length_b   1.000
_cell.length_c   1.000
_cell.angle_alpha   90.00
_cell.angle_beta   90.00
_cell.angle_gamma   90.00
#
_symmetry.space_group_name_H-M   'P 1'
#
loop_
_entity.id
_entity.type
_entity.pdbx_description
1 polymer ?
#
loop_
_entity_poly.entity_id
_entity_poly.type
_entity_poly.pdbx_seq_one_letter_code
_entity_poly.pdbx_strand_id
1 'polypeptide(L)'
;METEKNENLPKSPVELIGPDGSTAPMPIRGHIVYVGNGATSQHYEEEFRNLGIRGMQTSSGSGALRHLAAQPVTVDASSRKAVDGFGHTGAALRGFYARRRTADRWQWYTEKGIWEDASAEMSAKQLILAGDDVADLCDIDRHNLVLDAQWIDPSGSTANCGSRMFSNELMAHALGGHGGTSNHNTRAAFESAVENGYTYFEVDLSYTTDRRLVAGRWTKSVCDLSGIEYSDDFAEMTYERAMRLKPFGESMMDARELYEIVREHPEFTFEIDFHKVEGDDVKNRVRSLLEDFHYDESALERLLIQAYTEQMHRDIDSVHHFSHYQFLVGMSMGRLDEITTYCLDTGICAVALRWGLATADVVSKIKNAGQRVLAYTISNDSALAVGVLTTGVDTVCTDHVTPEKLNKSRGRFGQKPFLVYYHSGSPDASETYSNAIGNAAIQGDVVKVPSGATEFRDARRWANNGSETLAKQRFALPGKRFAGWHLRVNLDGEHQWFCTDGTFRTKKVMRTRPPATRYLFSDEEALPVVNSKDGAKFVMVAVWGDVEASTGFWSKWFGRRRS
;
A
#
# COMPACT_ATOMS: atom_id res chain seq x y z
N MET A 1 33.34 -18.83 -8.62
CA MET A 1 32.29 -19.31 -9.53
C MET A 1 31.22 -19.92 -8.64
N GLU A 2 30.48 -19.05 -7.97
CA GLU A 2 29.40 -19.49 -7.07
C GLU A 2 28.25 -19.98 -7.94
N THR A 3 27.81 -21.20 -7.65
CA THR A 3 26.60 -21.78 -8.22
C THR A 3 25.41 -20.92 -7.81
N GLU A 4 24.90 -20.11 -8.74
CA GLU A 4 23.60 -19.45 -8.61
C GLU A 4 22.57 -20.53 -8.22
N LYS A 5 22.04 -20.44 -6.99
CA LYS A 5 20.91 -21.26 -6.57
C LYS A 5 19.71 -20.86 -7.43
N ASN A 6 19.34 -21.77 -8.31
CA ASN A 6 18.37 -21.61 -9.38
C ASN A 6 16.94 -21.82 -8.84
N GLU A 7 16.45 -20.95 -7.96
CA GLU A 7 15.08 -20.99 -7.43
C GLU A 7 14.16 -20.03 -8.21
N ASN A 8 13.75 -20.43 -9.43
CA ASN A 8 13.14 -19.55 -10.45
C ASN A 8 11.63 -19.77 -10.68
N LEU A 9 10.83 -19.97 -9.64
CA LEU A 9 9.42 -20.32 -9.79
C LEU A 9 8.47 -19.59 -8.85
N PRO A 10 7.20 -19.40 -9.30
CA PRO A 10 6.11 -19.20 -8.36
C PRO A 10 6.09 -20.35 -7.34
N LYS A 11 6.09 -19.99 -6.04
CA LYS A 11 6.18 -20.90 -4.89
C LYS A 11 4.83 -21.55 -4.52
N SER A 12 3.76 -21.34 -5.29
CA SER A 12 2.46 -22.04 -5.17
C SER A 12 1.80 -22.14 -6.55
N PRO A 13 1.16 -23.26 -6.97
CA PRO A 13 0.76 -24.45 -6.21
C PRO A 13 1.76 -25.62 -6.28
N VAL A 14 1.53 -26.59 -5.39
CA VAL A 14 2.44 -27.67 -4.99
C VAL A 14 2.67 -28.71 -6.10
N GLU A 15 1.72 -28.95 -7.01
CA GLU A 15 1.85 -29.94 -8.09
C GLU A 15 1.02 -29.57 -9.34
N LEU A 16 1.61 -29.78 -10.53
CA LEU A 16 0.97 -29.79 -11.84
C LEU A 16 0.42 -31.19 -12.14
N ILE A 17 -0.74 -31.28 -12.77
CA ILE A 17 -1.36 -32.54 -13.22
C ILE A 17 -1.24 -32.66 -14.74
N GLY A 18 -0.72 -33.79 -15.20
CA GLY A 18 -0.63 -34.16 -16.61
C GLY A 18 -1.91 -34.81 -17.16
N PRO A 19 -2.04 -34.94 -18.49
CA PRO A 19 -3.24 -35.49 -19.14
C PRO A 19 -3.57 -36.95 -18.80
N ASP A 20 -2.62 -37.68 -18.21
CA ASP A 20 -2.73 -39.06 -17.75
C ASP A 20 -3.01 -39.16 -16.24
N GLY A 21 -3.21 -38.02 -15.57
CA GLY A 21 -3.39 -37.92 -14.11
C GLY A 21 -2.09 -37.99 -13.31
N SER A 22 -0.92 -38.00 -13.95
CA SER A 22 0.38 -37.90 -13.26
C SER A 22 0.56 -36.52 -12.63
N THR A 23 1.26 -36.46 -11.49
CA THR A 23 1.60 -35.18 -10.85
C THR A 23 3.10 -34.89 -10.94
N ALA A 24 3.45 -33.61 -11.10
CA ALA A 24 4.83 -33.15 -11.18
C ALA A 24 5.01 -31.79 -10.49
N PRO A 25 6.17 -31.48 -9.91
CA PRO A 25 6.45 -30.13 -9.43
C PRO A 25 6.51 -29.15 -10.60
N MET A 26 6.33 -27.86 -10.31
CA MET A 26 6.56 -26.81 -11.29
C MET A 26 7.98 -26.92 -11.90
N PRO A 27 8.12 -26.80 -13.23
CA PRO A 27 9.40 -27.00 -13.92
C PRO A 27 10.36 -25.85 -13.65
N ILE A 28 11.65 -26.09 -13.45
CA ILE A 28 12.60 -25.04 -13.03
C ILE A 28 13.08 -24.18 -14.23
N ARG A 29 13.04 -24.72 -15.46
CA ARG A 29 13.48 -24.06 -16.71
C ARG A 29 12.96 -24.82 -17.93
N GLY A 30 13.10 -24.26 -19.13
CA GLY A 30 12.78 -24.95 -20.38
C GLY A 30 11.30 -24.97 -20.72
N HIS A 31 10.48 -24.17 -20.01
CA HIS A 31 9.03 -24.20 -20.15
C HIS A 31 8.46 -22.80 -20.36
N ILE A 32 7.35 -22.75 -21.11
CA ILE A 32 6.41 -21.65 -21.07
C ILE A 32 5.41 -21.98 -19.94
N VAL A 33 5.29 -21.08 -18.98
CA VAL A 33 4.38 -21.16 -17.84
C VAL A 33 3.30 -20.12 -18.02
N TYR A 34 2.04 -20.55 -18.02
CA TYR A 34 0.87 -19.69 -18.16
C TYR A 34 0.27 -19.43 -16.79
N VAL A 35 -0.01 -18.17 -16.49
CA VAL A 35 -0.64 -17.73 -15.24
C VAL A 35 -1.99 -17.12 -15.55
N GLY A 36 -3.05 -17.67 -14.95
CA GLY A 36 -4.43 -17.28 -15.24
C GLY A 36 -4.78 -15.87 -14.78
N ASN A 37 -4.15 -15.35 -13.71
CA ASN A 37 -4.30 -13.97 -13.24
C ASN A 37 -5.74 -13.43 -13.26
N GLY A 38 -6.65 -14.13 -12.60
CA GLY A 38 -8.08 -13.79 -12.59
C GLY A 38 -8.96 -14.69 -13.46
N ALA A 39 -8.37 -15.62 -14.21
CA ALA A 39 -9.11 -16.70 -14.85
C ALA A 39 -10.05 -17.40 -13.84
N THR A 40 -11.22 -17.82 -14.30
CA THR A 40 -12.22 -18.54 -13.49
C THR A 40 -12.27 -20.03 -13.82
N SER A 41 -11.60 -20.43 -14.90
CA SER A 41 -11.45 -21.82 -15.31
C SER A 41 -10.22 -21.98 -16.21
N GLN A 42 -9.85 -23.23 -16.48
CA GLN A 42 -8.80 -23.59 -17.43
C GLN A 42 -9.14 -24.90 -18.13
N HIS A 43 -8.64 -25.08 -19.35
CA HIS A 43 -8.87 -26.22 -20.23
C HIS A 43 -7.61 -26.57 -21.06
N TYR A 44 -6.42 -26.26 -20.54
CA TYR A 44 -5.14 -26.53 -21.20
C TYR A 44 -4.93 -28.01 -21.51
N GLU A 45 -5.49 -28.94 -20.74
CA GLU A 45 -5.41 -30.36 -21.05
C GLU A 45 -5.96 -30.70 -22.45
N GLU A 46 -7.11 -30.11 -22.81
CA GLU A 46 -7.74 -30.30 -24.12
C GLU A 46 -6.95 -29.58 -25.22
N GLU A 47 -6.55 -28.32 -24.96
CA GLU A 47 -5.77 -27.52 -25.91
C GLU A 47 -4.43 -28.18 -26.23
N PHE A 48 -3.69 -28.62 -25.22
CA PHE A 48 -2.43 -29.32 -25.40
C PHE A 48 -2.61 -30.64 -26.15
N ARG A 49 -3.69 -31.40 -25.89
CA ARG A 49 -4.00 -32.63 -26.64
C ARG A 49 -4.26 -32.34 -28.11
N ASN A 50 -5.05 -31.30 -28.41
CA ASN A 50 -5.39 -30.89 -29.76
C ASN A 50 -4.16 -30.42 -30.55
N LEU A 51 -3.22 -29.78 -29.86
CA LEU A 51 -1.96 -29.27 -30.44
C LEU A 51 -0.81 -30.29 -30.42
N GLY A 52 -0.98 -31.46 -29.79
CA GLY A 52 0.08 -32.46 -29.63
C GLY A 52 1.19 -32.06 -28.66
N ILE A 53 0.92 -31.13 -27.75
CA ILE A 53 1.86 -30.61 -26.75
C ILE A 53 1.80 -31.48 -25.48
N ARG A 54 2.95 -31.83 -24.92
CA ARG A 54 3.04 -32.57 -23.63
C ARG A 54 3.06 -31.61 -22.44
N GLY A 55 2.00 -30.82 -22.28
CA GLY A 55 1.87 -29.87 -21.19
C GLY A 55 1.10 -30.40 -19.98
N MET A 56 1.12 -29.64 -18.89
CA MET A 56 0.45 -29.95 -17.63
C MET A 56 -0.27 -28.70 -17.09
N GLN A 57 -1.23 -28.87 -16.18
CA GLN A 57 -1.99 -27.78 -15.59
C GLN A 57 -2.29 -28.03 -14.10
N THR A 58 -2.58 -27.00 -13.31
CA THR A 58 -2.88 -27.17 -11.88
C THR A 58 -4.30 -27.69 -11.65
N SER A 59 -4.54 -28.52 -10.64
CA SER A 59 -5.92 -28.84 -10.20
C SER A 59 -6.47 -27.86 -9.16
N SER A 60 -5.57 -27.20 -8.45
CA SER A 60 -5.87 -26.25 -7.37
C SER A 60 -4.72 -25.24 -7.26
N GLY A 61 -5.00 -24.09 -6.67
CA GLY A 61 -4.04 -23.03 -6.44
C GLY A 61 -4.66 -21.84 -5.73
N SER A 62 -3.86 -20.82 -5.49
CA SER A 62 -4.27 -19.62 -4.75
C SER A 62 -4.00 -18.33 -5.50
N GLY A 63 -4.82 -17.31 -5.22
CA GLY A 63 -4.63 -15.97 -5.76
C GLY A 63 -4.59 -15.94 -7.30
N ALA A 64 -3.69 -15.13 -7.85
CA ALA A 64 -3.44 -15.04 -9.28
C ALA A 64 -2.90 -16.34 -9.91
N LEU A 65 -2.40 -17.28 -9.09
CA LEU A 65 -1.84 -18.57 -9.50
C LEU A 65 -2.85 -19.73 -9.33
N ARG A 66 -4.15 -19.43 -9.08
CA ARG A 66 -5.22 -20.43 -8.97
C ARG A 66 -5.26 -21.38 -10.17
N HIS A 67 -5.06 -20.82 -11.36
CA HIS A 67 -5.02 -21.54 -12.62
C HIS A 67 -3.66 -21.34 -13.28
N LEU A 68 -2.87 -22.42 -13.40
CA LEU A 68 -1.60 -22.44 -14.12
C LEU A 68 -1.57 -23.56 -15.13
N ALA A 69 -0.76 -23.35 -16.17
CA ALA A 69 -0.34 -24.42 -17.06
C ALA A 69 1.14 -24.28 -17.42
N ALA A 70 1.76 -25.36 -17.86
CA ALA A 70 3.12 -25.34 -18.35
C ALA A 70 3.29 -26.28 -19.54
N GLN A 71 4.05 -25.84 -20.54
CA GLN A 71 4.48 -26.68 -21.65
C GLN A 71 6.01 -26.65 -21.79
N PRO A 72 6.66 -27.79 -22.07
CA PRO A 72 8.07 -27.81 -22.40
C PRO A 72 8.29 -27.20 -23.79
N VAL A 73 9.35 -26.41 -23.94
CA VAL A 73 9.80 -25.94 -25.25
C VAL A 73 10.73 -26.98 -25.86
N THR A 74 10.44 -27.40 -27.09
CA THR A 74 11.18 -28.44 -27.80
C THR A 74 11.67 -27.96 -29.17
N VAL A 75 12.29 -28.86 -29.93
CA VAL A 75 12.67 -28.61 -31.33
C VAL A 75 11.45 -28.43 -32.24
N ASP A 76 10.26 -28.90 -31.83
CA ASP A 76 9.02 -28.67 -32.56
C ASP A 76 8.56 -27.21 -32.40
N ALA A 77 8.32 -26.54 -33.53
CA ALA A 77 7.83 -25.17 -33.56
C ALA A 77 6.47 -25.00 -32.89
N SER A 78 5.62 -26.04 -32.84
CA SER A 78 4.33 -25.99 -32.15
C SER A 78 4.49 -25.71 -30.65
N SER A 79 5.52 -26.28 -30.02
CA SER A 79 5.83 -26.14 -28.59
C SER A 79 6.40 -24.78 -28.20
N ARG A 80 6.63 -23.90 -29.19
CA ARG A 80 7.18 -22.54 -29.01
C ARG A 80 6.11 -21.46 -29.03
N LYS A 81 4.87 -21.82 -29.39
CA LYS A 81 3.77 -20.88 -29.51
C LYS A 81 3.06 -20.68 -28.18
N ALA A 82 2.64 -19.45 -27.91
CA ALA A 82 1.74 -19.15 -26.80
C ALA A 82 0.38 -19.82 -27.03
N VAL A 83 -0.14 -20.49 -26.01
CA VAL A 83 -1.44 -21.18 -26.03
C VAL A 83 -2.40 -20.45 -25.11
N ASP A 84 -3.64 -20.27 -25.55
CA ASP A 84 -4.75 -19.88 -24.68
C ASP A 84 -5.54 -21.12 -24.30
N GLY A 85 -5.55 -21.43 -23.02
CA GLY A 85 -6.39 -22.46 -22.43
C GLY A 85 -7.09 -21.97 -21.16
N PHE A 86 -7.29 -20.65 -21.01
CA PHE A 86 -7.99 -20.09 -19.84
C PHE A 86 -9.42 -19.71 -20.19
N GLY A 87 -10.31 -19.79 -19.20
CA GLY A 87 -11.67 -19.26 -19.28
C GLY A 87 -11.93 -18.19 -18.22
N HIS A 88 -12.86 -17.28 -18.53
CA HIS A 88 -13.31 -16.23 -17.61
C HIS A 88 -14.82 -15.99 -17.76
N THR A 89 -15.57 -16.01 -16.65
CA THR A 89 -17.05 -15.92 -16.68
C THR A 89 -17.59 -14.57 -17.14
N GLY A 90 -16.83 -13.48 -16.97
CA GLY A 90 -17.27 -12.11 -17.31
C GLY A 90 -16.30 -11.26 -18.13
N ALA A 91 -15.28 -11.84 -18.76
CA ALA A 91 -14.24 -11.07 -19.46
C ALA A 91 -13.63 -11.88 -20.60
N ALA A 92 -13.00 -11.19 -21.55
CA ALA A 92 -12.26 -11.80 -22.65
C ALA A 92 -10.76 -11.72 -22.40
N LEU A 93 -10.02 -12.75 -22.83
CA LEU A 93 -8.57 -12.71 -22.83
C LEU A 93 -8.11 -11.67 -23.86
N ARG A 94 -7.29 -10.72 -23.41
CA ARG A 94 -6.63 -9.73 -24.27
C ARG A 94 -5.31 -10.26 -24.84
N GLY A 95 -4.63 -11.11 -24.07
CA GLY A 95 -3.30 -11.65 -24.35
C GLY A 95 -2.53 -11.83 -23.05
N PHE A 96 -1.20 -11.91 -23.16
CA PHE A 96 -0.31 -12.17 -22.04
C PHE A 96 0.76 -11.09 -21.91
N TYR A 97 1.15 -10.79 -20.69
CA TYR A 97 2.41 -10.11 -20.43
C TYR A 97 3.48 -11.13 -20.06
N ALA A 98 4.63 -11.02 -20.69
CA ALA A 98 5.76 -11.90 -20.45
C ALA A 98 6.63 -11.38 -19.30
N ARG A 99 6.94 -12.26 -18.35
CA ARG A 99 7.94 -12.06 -17.30
C ARG A 99 8.91 -13.23 -17.21
N ARG A 100 10.11 -12.97 -16.69
CA ARG A 100 11.11 -13.98 -16.35
C ARG A 100 11.74 -13.71 -15.00
N ARG A 101 12.26 -14.75 -14.37
CA ARG A 101 12.88 -14.69 -13.04
C ARG A 101 14.41 -14.62 -13.16
N THR A 102 15.02 -13.64 -12.51
CA THR A 102 16.47 -13.63 -12.17
C THR A 102 16.66 -14.23 -10.76
N ALA A 103 17.83 -14.19 -10.12
CA ALA A 103 17.98 -14.75 -8.77
C ALA A 103 17.07 -14.06 -7.72
N ASP A 104 16.88 -12.74 -7.80
CA ASP A 104 16.27 -11.92 -6.74
C ASP A 104 15.09 -11.05 -7.19
N ARG A 105 14.87 -10.88 -8.51
CA ARG A 105 13.77 -10.06 -9.05
C ARG A 105 13.04 -10.72 -10.22
N TRP A 106 11.88 -10.14 -10.57
CA TRP A 106 11.16 -10.40 -11.82
C TRP A 106 11.46 -9.30 -12.83
N GLN A 107 11.66 -9.70 -14.08
CA GLN A 107 11.81 -8.82 -15.23
C GLN A 107 10.65 -8.99 -16.19
N TRP A 108 10.24 -7.89 -16.82
CA TRP A 108 9.13 -7.84 -17.76
C TRP A 108 9.62 -7.54 -19.17
N TYR A 109 9.02 -8.18 -20.16
CA TYR A 109 9.32 -7.92 -21.56
C TYR A 109 8.54 -6.69 -22.04
N THR A 110 9.24 -5.73 -22.61
CA THR A 110 8.66 -4.42 -22.96
C THR A 110 8.55 -4.22 -24.46
N GLU A 111 7.73 -3.25 -24.88
CA GLU A 111 7.53 -2.88 -26.29
C GLU A 111 8.83 -2.44 -27.00
N LYS A 112 9.90 -2.16 -26.23
CA LYS A 112 11.24 -1.89 -26.75
C LYS A 112 12.01 -3.17 -27.13
N GLY A 113 11.43 -4.34 -26.94
CA GLY A 113 12.08 -5.63 -27.18
C GLY A 113 13.18 -5.98 -26.18
N ILE A 114 13.11 -5.45 -24.96
CA ILE A 114 14.08 -5.68 -23.89
C ILE A 114 13.41 -6.12 -22.59
N TRP A 115 14.20 -6.73 -21.71
CA TRP A 115 13.78 -7.11 -20.37
C TRP A 115 14.14 -6.02 -19.36
N GLU A 116 13.16 -5.54 -18.62
CA GLU A 116 13.34 -4.48 -17.62
C GLU A 116 12.83 -4.93 -16.24
N ASP A 117 13.53 -4.52 -15.18
CA ASP A 117 13.03 -4.65 -13.82
C ASP A 117 11.83 -3.71 -13.62
N ALA A 118 10.87 -4.12 -12.79
CA ALA A 118 9.78 -3.25 -12.40
C ALA A 118 10.31 -2.00 -11.68
N SER A 119 10.01 -0.83 -12.25
CA SER A 119 10.41 0.49 -11.75
C SER A 119 9.42 1.55 -12.22
N ALA A 120 9.51 2.77 -11.70
CA ALA A 120 8.67 3.88 -12.14
C ALA A 120 8.87 4.24 -13.63
N GLU A 121 10.10 4.10 -14.12
CA GLU A 121 10.53 4.46 -15.48
C GLU A 121 10.42 3.29 -16.48
N MET A 122 9.91 2.13 -16.06
CA MET A 122 9.79 0.95 -16.90
C MET A 122 8.93 1.23 -18.13
N SER A 123 9.40 0.82 -19.31
CA SER A 123 8.64 0.95 -20.55
C SER A 123 7.35 0.12 -20.52
N ALA A 124 6.38 0.46 -21.36
CA ALA A 124 5.15 -0.32 -21.50
C ALA A 124 5.46 -1.80 -21.83
N LYS A 125 4.70 -2.71 -21.22
CA LYS A 125 4.86 -4.16 -21.42
C LYS A 125 4.34 -4.54 -22.81
N GLN A 126 5.07 -5.41 -23.50
CA GLN A 126 4.59 -5.94 -24.77
C GLN A 126 3.48 -6.96 -24.52
N LEU A 127 2.36 -6.80 -25.21
CA LEU A 127 1.27 -7.78 -25.22
C LEU A 127 1.59 -8.90 -26.20
N ILE A 128 1.58 -10.14 -25.70
CA ILE A 128 1.79 -11.37 -26.47
C ILE A 128 0.43 -12.02 -26.74
N LEU A 129 0.16 -12.42 -27.97
CA LEU A 129 -1.10 -13.03 -28.37
C LEU A 129 -0.97 -14.56 -28.44
N ALA A 130 -2.10 -15.25 -28.27
CA ALA A 130 -2.15 -16.68 -28.53
C ALA A 130 -1.75 -16.98 -29.99
N GLY A 131 -0.86 -17.95 -30.18
CA GLY A 131 -0.27 -18.32 -31.47
C GLY A 131 1.06 -17.64 -31.80
N ASP A 132 1.45 -16.58 -31.09
CA ASP A 132 2.76 -15.95 -31.25
C ASP A 132 3.88 -16.93 -30.88
N ASP A 133 4.98 -16.92 -31.65
CA ASP A 133 6.20 -17.64 -31.29
C ASP A 133 6.96 -16.86 -30.22
N VAL A 134 7.18 -17.49 -29.07
CA VAL A 134 7.76 -16.86 -27.88
C VAL A 134 9.08 -17.48 -27.45
N ALA A 135 9.59 -18.48 -28.17
CA ALA A 135 10.80 -19.20 -27.75
C ALA A 135 12.04 -18.30 -27.71
N ASP A 136 12.10 -17.28 -28.58
CA ASP A 136 13.25 -16.38 -28.65
C ASP A 136 13.15 -15.18 -27.68
N LEU A 137 12.07 -15.07 -26.89
CA LEU A 137 11.92 -13.99 -25.92
C LEU A 137 12.95 -14.10 -24.78
N CYS A 138 13.30 -15.32 -24.35
CA CYS A 138 14.33 -15.55 -23.34
C CYS A 138 15.13 -16.83 -23.63
N ASP A 139 16.32 -16.94 -23.02
CA ASP A 139 17.10 -18.17 -23.03
C ASP A 139 16.36 -19.25 -22.20
N ILE A 140 15.47 -19.98 -22.88
CA ILE A 140 14.59 -20.96 -22.25
C ILE A 140 15.36 -22.15 -21.65
N ASP A 141 16.59 -22.41 -22.10
CA ASP A 141 17.44 -23.46 -21.51
C ASP A 141 17.93 -23.09 -20.11
N ARG A 142 17.89 -21.79 -19.77
CA ARG A 142 18.27 -21.26 -18.45
C ARG A 142 17.08 -20.81 -17.62
N HIS A 143 15.98 -20.41 -18.25
CA HIS A 143 14.83 -19.80 -17.59
C HIS A 143 13.51 -20.46 -18.00
N ASN A 144 12.45 -20.20 -17.22
CA ASN A 144 11.10 -20.28 -17.76
C ASN A 144 10.67 -18.93 -18.31
N LEU A 145 9.82 -18.96 -19.34
CA LEU A 145 9.04 -17.82 -19.74
C LEU A 145 7.69 -17.89 -19.03
N VAL A 146 7.32 -16.86 -18.27
CA VAL A 146 6.01 -16.78 -17.63
C VAL A 146 5.13 -15.82 -18.42
N LEU A 147 3.93 -16.28 -18.79
CA LEU A 147 2.93 -15.53 -19.52
C LEU A 147 1.72 -15.27 -18.60
N ASP A 148 1.61 -14.05 -18.09
CA ASP A 148 0.50 -13.63 -17.22
C ASP A 148 -0.67 -13.13 -18.06
N ALA A 149 -1.79 -13.84 -18.00
CA ALA A 149 -3.02 -13.51 -18.73
C ALA A 149 -3.54 -12.12 -18.33
N GLN A 150 -4.03 -11.39 -19.33
CA GLN A 150 -4.64 -10.06 -19.17
C GLN A 150 -6.08 -10.10 -19.65
N TRP A 151 -7.01 -9.72 -18.79
CA TRP A 151 -8.44 -9.81 -19.04
C TRP A 151 -9.08 -8.44 -19.17
N ILE A 152 -10.05 -8.31 -20.08
CA ILE A 152 -10.86 -7.11 -20.26
C ILE A 152 -12.35 -7.48 -20.22
N ASP A 153 -13.11 -6.79 -19.39
CA ASP A 153 -14.56 -6.94 -19.32
C ASP A 153 -15.29 -6.20 -20.47
N PRO A 154 -16.61 -6.39 -20.66
CA PRO A 154 -17.36 -5.71 -21.71
C PRO A 154 -17.35 -4.18 -21.65
N SER A 155 -16.98 -3.58 -20.50
CA SER A 155 -16.84 -2.12 -20.35
C SER A 155 -15.48 -1.59 -20.82
N GLY A 156 -14.52 -2.49 -21.10
CA GLY A 156 -13.13 -2.13 -21.41
C GLY A 156 -12.23 -2.06 -20.17
N SER A 157 -12.74 -2.41 -18.99
CA SER A 157 -11.98 -2.40 -17.74
C SER A 157 -11.22 -3.70 -17.56
N THR A 158 -10.10 -3.65 -16.84
CA THR A 158 -9.33 -4.87 -16.53
C THR A 158 -10.11 -5.78 -15.57
N ALA A 159 -10.09 -7.08 -15.85
CA ALA A 159 -10.70 -8.12 -15.03
C ALA A 159 -9.66 -9.10 -14.43
N ASN A 160 -8.42 -8.64 -14.23
CA ASN A 160 -7.36 -9.44 -13.61
C ASN A 160 -7.68 -9.80 -12.15
N CYS A 161 -6.87 -10.65 -11.51
CA CYS A 161 -7.04 -11.02 -10.10
C CYS A 161 -7.20 -9.78 -9.19
N GLY A 162 -8.21 -9.80 -8.32
CA GLY A 162 -8.55 -8.70 -7.40
C GLY A 162 -9.33 -7.54 -8.02
N SER A 163 -9.60 -7.53 -9.34
CA SER A 163 -10.27 -6.38 -9.99
C SER A 163 -11.60 -6.00 -9.37
N ARG A 164 -12.34 -6.98 -8.83
CA ARG A 164 -13.61 -6.75 -8.13
C ARG A 164 -13.47 -5.86 -6.89
N MET A 165 -12.38 -5.99 -6.14
CA MET A 165 -12.07 -5.15 -4.97
C MET A 165 -11.50 -3.81 -5.42
N PHE A 166 -10.52 -3.86 -6.32
CA PHE A 166 -9.70 -2.70 -6.71
C PHE A 166 -10.30 -1.84 -7.83
N SER A 167 -11.52 -2.15 -8.28
CA SER A 167 -12.36 -1.22 -9.05
C SER A 167 -13.05 -0.18 -8.15
N ASN A 168 -13.05 -0.39 -6.84
CA ASN A 168 -13.58 0.57 -5.87
C ASN A 168 -12.48 1.56 -5.49
N GLU A 169 -12.69 2.86 -5.72
CA GLU A 169 -11.73 3.90 -5.32
C GLU A 169 -11.57 3.98 -3.79
N LEU A 170 -12.58 3.53 -3.03
CA LEU A 170 -12.63 3.63 -1.58
C LEU A 170 -12.98 2.29 -0.94
N MET A 171 -12.35 2.03 0.21
CA MET A 171 -12.70 0.96 1.12
C MET A 171 -13.04 1.55 2.49
N ALA A 172 -14.18 1.15 3.05
CA ALA A 172 -14.61 1.57 4.40
C ALA A 172 -13.79 0.84 5.46
N HIS A 173 -12.97 1.57 6.21
CA HIS A 173 -12.14 1.03 7.29
C HIS A 173 -12.99 0.59 8.49
N ALA A 174 -12.76 -0.62 9.01
CA ALA A 174 -13.49 -1.19 10.16
C ALA A 174 -15.02 -1.13 10.00
N LEU A 175 -15.50 -1.52 8.82
CA LEU A 175 -16.88 -1.38 8.32
C LEU A 175 -17.40 0.06 8.14
N GLY A 176 -16.53 1.06 8.33
CA GLY A 176 -16.81 2.48 8.16
C GLY A 176 -16.88 3.26 9.47
N GLY A 177 -16.63 4.56 9.40
CA GLY A 177 -16.86 5.46 10.52
C GLY A 177 -18.34 5.83 10.67
N HIS A 178 -18.86 5.80 11.89
CA HIS A 178 -20.24 6.12 12.22
C HIS A 178 -20.29 7.19 13.33
N GLY A 179 -21.28 8.09 13.32
CA GLY A 179 -21.41 9.12 14.36
C GLY A 179 -20.23 10.10 14.49
N GLY A 180 -19.33 10.17 13.51
CA GLY A 180 -18.10 10.97 13.58
C GLY A 180 -16.93 10.28 14.29
N THR A 181 -17.06 8.98 14.59
CA THR A 181 -16.03 8.12 15.19
C THR A 181 -15.66 6.95 14.27
N SER A 182 -14.54 6.28 14.55
CA SER A 182 -13.96 5.23 13.69
C SER A 182 -13.66 3.97 14.50
N ASN A 183 -13.21 2.89 13.84
CA ASN A 183 -12.90 1.58 14.48
C ASN A 183 -14.12 0.89 15.13
N HIS A 184 -15.28 0.94 14.46
CA HIS A 184 -16.52 0.36 14.99
C HIS A 184 -16.54 -1.17 14.85
N ASN A 185 -16.34 -1.72 13.64
CA ASN A 185 -16.53 -3.13 13.34
C ASN A 185 -17.93 -3.65 13.78
N THR A 186 -18.97 -2.85 13.55
CA THR A 186 -20.36 -3.18 13.93
C THR A 186 -21.28 -3.17 12.72
N ARG A 187 -22.45 -3.81 12.86
CA ARG A 187 -23.48 -3.80 11.82
C ARG A 187 -24.00 -2.39 11.54
N ALA A 188 -24.14 -1.56 12.58
CA ALA A 188 -24.59 -0.17 12.42
C ALA A 188 -23.60 0.67 11.58
N ALA A 189 -22.30 0.47 11.79
CA ALA A 189 -21.28 1.11 10.97
C ALA A 189 -21.33 0.63 9.51
N PHE A 190 -21.47 -0.68 9.28
CA PHE A 190 -21.65 -1.26 7.95
C PHE A 190 -22.87 -0.67 7.23
N GLU A 191 -24.04 -0.67 7.87
CA GLU A 191 -25.28 -0.12 7.30
C GLU A 191 -25.12 1.36 6.95
N SER A 192 -24.54 2.14 7.85
CA SER A 192 -24.19 3.54 7.61
C SER A 192 -23.22 3.71 6.43
N ALA A 193 -22.23 2.84 6.28
CA ALA A 193 -21.31 2.88 5.15
C ALA A 193 -22.01 2.52 3.83
N VAL A 194 -22.90 1.53 3.83
CA VAL A 194 -23.74 1.21 2.67
C VAL A 194 -24.61 2.41 2.25
N GLU A 195 -25.27 3.07 3.21
CA GLU A 195 -26.05 4.30 2.94
C GLU A 195 -25.18 5.43 2.36
N ASN A 196 -23.90 5.48 2.74
CA ASN A 196 -22.93 6.43 2.21
C ASN A 196 -22.32 6.01 0.86
N GLY A 197 -22.75 4.88 0.29
CA GLY A 197 -22.40 4.43 -1.05
C GLY A 197 -21.15 3.56 -1.14
N TYR A 198 -20.67 2.98 -0.04
CA TYR A 198 -19.58 2.02 -0.07
C TYR A 198 -20.04 0.64 -0.56
N THR A 199 -19.12 -0.05 -1.24
CA THR A 199 -19.29 -1.41 -1.78
C THR A 199 -18.13 -2.34 -1.41
N TYR A 200 -17.11 -1.79 -0.75
CA TYR A 200 -15.91 -2.49 -0.32
C TYR A 200 -15.56 -2.07 1.12
N PHE A 201 -15.37 -3.05 1.99
CA PHE A 201 -15.23 -2.85 3.43
C PHE A 201 -14.04 -3.63 3.95
N GLU A 202 -13.40 -3.14 5.00
CA GLU A 202 -12.42 -3.90 5.77
C GLU A 202 -13.01 -4.27 7.13
N VAL A 203 -12.65 -5.45 7.62
CA VAL A 203 -13.11 -5.98 8.91
C VAL A 203 -11.93 -6.54 9.68
N ASP A 204 -11.71 -5.98 10.87
CA ASP A 204 -10.77 -6.49 11.85
C ASP A 204 -11.38 -7.73 12.52
N LEU A 205 -10.71 -8.89 12.54
CA LEU A 205 -11.18 -10.08 13.26
C LEU A 205 -10.19 -10.49 14.36
N SER A 206 -10.60 -10.28 15.62
CA SER A 206 -9.89 -10.78 16.80
C SER A 206 -10.35 -12.17 17.21
N TYR A 207 -9.48 -12.89 17.93
CA TYR A 207 -9.71 -14.27 18.35
C TYR A 207 -9.75 -14.34 19.87
N THR A 208 -10.81 -14.93 20.38
CA THR A 208 -11.06 -15.06 21.82
C THR A 208 -10.33 -16.28 22.38
N THR A 209 -10.14 -16.33 23.70
CA THR A 209 -9.42 -17.43 24.37
C THR A 209 -10.12 -18.79 24.21
N ASP A 210 -11.44 -18.76 24.00
CA ASP A 210 -12.29 -19.91 23.66
C ASP A 210 -12.50 -20.08 22.14
N ARG A 211 -11.60 -19.53 21.33
CA ARG A 211 -11.43 -19.85 19.91
C ARG A 211 -12.60 -19.45 19.01
N ARG A 212 -13.13 -18.24 19.20
CA ARG A 212 -14.15 -17.65 18.33
C ARG A 212 -13.63 -16.36 17.71
N LEU A 213 -14.06 -16.07 16.48
CA LEU A 213 -13.74 -14.82 15.79
C LEU A 213 -14.79 -13.76 16.09
N VAL A 214 -14.35 -12.61 16.59
CA VAL A 214 -15.19 -11.45 16.89
C VAL A 214 -14.63 -10.25 16.14
N ALA A 215 -15.51 -9.46 15.52
CA ALA A 215 -15.09 -8.28 14.78
C ALA A 215 -14.64 -7.16 15.73
N GLY A 216 -13.55 -6.49 15.38
CA GLY A 216 -12.89 -5.47 16.18
C GLY A 216 -11.79 -6.00 17.09
N ARG A 217 -11.30 -5.13 17.97
CA ARG A 217 -10.22 -5.44 18.93
C ARG A 217 -10.48 -4.77 20.27
N TRP A 218 -9.89 -5.34 21.32
CA TRP A 218 -9.99 -4.85 22.70
C TRP A 218 -8.60 -4.55 23.31
N THR A 219 -7.63 -4.20 22.46
CA THR A 219 -6.35 -3.65 22.95
C THR A 219 -6.55 -2.23 23.48
N LYS A 220 -5.73 -1.79 24.44
CA LYS A 220 -5.80 -0.44 25.01
C LYS A 220 -5.92 0.68 23.97
N SER A 221 -5.10 0.66 22.93
CA SER A 221 -5.13 1.69 21.88
C SER A 221 -6.42 1.68 21.05
N VAL A 222 -7.07 0.53 20.90
CA VAL A 222 -8.34 0.44 20.17
C VAL A 222 -9.51 0.79 21.07
N CYS A 223 -9.49 0.38 22.34
CA CYS A 223 -10.44 0.82 23.36
C CYS A 223 -10.53 2.35 23.45
N ASP A 224 -9.38 3.04 23.47
CA ASP A 224 -9.31 4.51 23.43
C ASP A 224 -9.98 5.11 22.17
N LEU A 225 -10.00 4.36 21.06
CA LEU A 225 -10.57 4.77 19.77
C LEU A 225 -12.01 4.29 19.56
N SER A 226 -12.51 3.31 20.33
CA SER A 226 -13.84 2.70 20.15
C SER A 226 -14.83 3.06 21.27
N GLY A 227 -14.41 3.89 22.22
CA GLY A 227 -15.22 4.28 23.38
C GLY A 227 -15.41 3.16 24.41
N ILE A 228 -14.62 2.09 24.32
CA ILE A 228 -14.62 0.98 25.28
C ILE A 228 -13.62 1.31 26.40
N GLU A 229 -14.03 1.19 27.66
CA GLU A 229 -13.07 1.27 28.77
C GLU A 229 -12.19 0.01 28.79
N TYR A 230 -10.89 0.20 28.63
CA TYR A 230 -9.92 -0.90 28.63
C TYR A 230 -9.74 -1.48 30.05
N SER A 231 -9.63 -2.80 30.13
CA SER A 231 -9.26 -3.52 31.35
C SER A 231 -8.16 -4.54 31.04
N ASP A 232 -7.21 -4.71 31.96
CA ASP A 232 -6.08 -5.63 31.79
C ASP A 232 -6.52 -7.11 31.70
N ASP A 233 -7.67 -7.45 32.25
CA ASP A 233 -8.26 -8.79 32.17
C ASP A 233 -8.83 -9.13 30.77
N PHE A 234 -8.77 -8.19 29.82
CA PHE A 234 -9.09 -8.43 28.41
C PHE A 234 -8.04 -9.30 27.70
N ALA A 235 -6.89 -9.55 28.32
CA ALA A 235 -5.97 -10.60 27.86
C ALA A 235 -6.64 -11.99 27.84
N GLU A 236 -7.60 -12.23 28.75
CA GLU A 236 -8.36 -13.49 28.88
C GLU A 236 -9.80 -13.34 28.35
N MET A 237 -9.95 -12.64 27.23
CA MET A 237 -11.26 -12.36 26.63
C MET A 237 -11.90 -13.61 26.02
N THR A 238 -12.98 -14.10 26.63
CA THR A 238 -13.84 -15.16 26.05
C THR A 238 -14.85 -14.56 25.07
N TYR A 239 -15.44 -15.40 24.22
CA TYR A 239 -16.47 -15.01 23.26
C TYR A 239 -17.65 -14.31 23.91
N GLU A 240 -18.20 -14.89 24.97
CA GLU A 240 -19.36 -14.32 25.68
C GLU A 240 -19.04 -12.92 26.26
N ARG A 241 -17.80 -12.70 26.70
CA ARG A 241 -17.34 -11.40 27.21
C ARG A 241 -17.15 -10.40 26.08
N ALA A 242 -16.50 -10.81 24.99
CA ALA A 242 -16.27 -9.96 23.83
C ALA A 242 -17.60 -9.45 23.25
N MET A 243 -18.58 -10.34 23.06
CA MET A 243 -19.90 -9.98 22.52
C MET A 243 -20.75 -9.08 23.44
N ARG A 244 -20.36 -8.90 24.71
CA ARG A 244 -20.99 -7.92 25.61
C ARG A 244 -20.42 -6.52 25.49
N LEU A 245 -19.24 -6.37 24.88
CA LEU A 245 -18.67 -5.05 24.65
C LEU A 245 -19.57 -4.27 23.69
N LYS A 246 -19.57 -2.96 23.87
CA LYS A 246 -20.38 -2.06 23.06
C LYS A 246 -19.54 -0.89 22.56
N PRO A 247 -18.77 -1.05 21.47
CA PRO A 247 -18.07 0.08 20.85
C PRO A 247 -19.10 1.17 20.54
N PHE A 248 -18.91 2.36 21.13
CA PHE A 248 -19.85 3.48 21.04
C PHE A 248 -21.33 3.16 21.34
N GLY A 249 -21.60 2.15 22.17
CA GLY A 249 -22.96 1.73 22.52
C GLY A 249 -23.61 0.74 21.54
N GLU A 250 -22.94 0.39 20.44
CA GLU A 250 -23.41 -0.55 19.42
C GLU A 250 -23.04 -2.00 19.77
N SER A 251 -23.78 -2.98 19.27
CA SER A 251 -23.43 -4.39 19.45
C SER A 251 -22.22 -4.77 18.60
N MET A 252 -21.25 -5.48 19.18
CA MET A 252 -20.22 -6.16 18.40
C MET A 252 -20.83 -7.26 17.52
N MET A 253 -20.18 -7.54 16.39
CA MET A 253 -20.51 -8.67 15.52
C MET A 253 -19.45 -9.76 15.61
N ASP A 254 -19.79 -10.96 15.16
CA ASP A 254 -18.86 -12.08 15.00
C ASP A 254 -18.72 -12.50 13.54
N ALA A 255 -17.86 -13.49 13.26
CA ALA A 255 -17.65 -13.96 11.89
C ALA A 255 -18.89 -14.61 11.26
N ARG A 256 -19.86 -15.11 12.06
CA ARG A 256 -21.12 -15.68 11.53
C ARG A 256 -22.04 -14.57 11.05
N GLU A 257 -22.13 -13.49 11.83
CA GLU A 257 -22.86 -12.30 11.43
C GLU A 257 -22.23 -11.63 10.19
N LEU A 258 -20.90 -11.63 10.09
CA LEU A 258 -20.21 -11.23 8.86
C LEU A 258 -20.58 -12.12 7.68
N TYR A 259 -20.61 -13.45 7.85
CA TYR A 259 -21.05 -14.37 6.80
C TYR A 259 -22.49 -14.07 6.34
N GLU A 260 -23.40 -13.77 7.26
CA GLU A 260 -24.78 -13.36 6.91
C GLU A 260 -24.77 -12.10 6.02
N ILE A 261 -24.01 -11.07 6.39
CA ILE A 261 -23.85 -9.84 5.60
C ILE A 261 -23.29 -10.16 4.21
N VAL A 262 -22.21 -10.94 4.17
CA VAL A 262 -21.55 -11.36 2.93
C VAL A 262 -22.58 -12.06 2.03
N ARG A 263 -23.37 -13.00 2.55
CA ARG A 263 -24.38 -13.74 1.79
C ARG A 263 -25.54 -12.87 1.31
N GLU A 264 -26.00 -11.93 2.13
CA GLU A 264 -27.13 -11.04 1.83
C GLU A 264 -26.79 -9.95 0.82
N HIS A 265 -25.51 -9.57 0.75
CA HIS A 265 -25.00 -8.55 -0.15
C HIS A 265 -23.96 -9.14 -1.13
N PRO A 266 -24.41 -9.89 -2.15
CA PRO A 266 -23.54 -10.52 -3.13
C PRO A 266 -22.81 -9.52 -4.04
N GLU A 267 -23.15 -8.23 -4.00
CA GLU A 267 -22.50 -7.14 -4.72
C GLU A 267 -21.25 -6.61 -3.99
N PHE A 268 -21.16 -6.77 -2.67
CA PHE A 268 -20.05 -6.25 -1.86
C PHE A 268 -18.85 -7.19 -1.79
N THR A 269 -17.70 -6.60 -1.43
CA THR A 269 -16.45 -7.31 -1.15
C THR A 269 -15.87 -6.89 0.19
N PHE A 270 -15.01 -7.74 0.77
CA PHE A 270 -14.52 -7.54 2.13
C PHE A 270 -13.02 -7.85 2.22
N GLU A 271 -12.25 -6.98 2.85
CA GLU A 271 -10.91 -7.30 3.34
C GLU A 271 -11.00 -7.86 4.75
N ILE A 272 -10.29 -8.95 5.02
CA ILE A 272 -10.20 -9.56 6.36
C ILE A 272 -8.82 -9.28 6.94
N ASP A 273 -8.78 -8.56 8.07
CA ASP A 273 -7.57 -8.34 8.85
C ASP A 273 -7.56 -9.17 10.15
N PHE A 274 -6.76 -10.23 10.18
CA PHE A 274 -6.49 -10.98 11.43
C PHE A 274 -5.45 -10.33 12.34
N HIS A 275 -4.91 -9.19 11.90
CA HIS A 275 -3.71 -8.53 12.42
C HIS A 275 -2.45 -9.38 12.29
N LYS A 276 -1.33 -8.81 12.71
CA LYS A 276 -0.09 -9.57 12.80
C LYS A 276 -0.18 -10.63 13.90
N VAL A 277 -0.38 -11.87 13.48
CA VAL A 277 -0.36 -13.10 14.29
C VAL A 277 0.61 -14.11 13.68
N GLU A 278 1.09 -15.08 14.47
CA GLU A 278 2.13 -16.03 14.05
C GLU A 278 1.75 -17.47 14.44
N GLY A 279 2.24 -18.45 13.67
CA GLY A 279 2.14 -19.87 13.99
C GLY A 279 0.71 -20.42 13.97
N ASP A 280 0.40 -21.32 14.90
CA ASP A 280 -0.90 -22.01 14.92
C ASP A 280 -2.09 -21.08 15.16
N ASP A 281 -1.89 -19.90 15.74
CA ASP A 281 -2.98 -18.94 15.98
C ASP A 281 -3.64 -18.51 14.66
N VAL A 282 -2.85 -18.15 13.64
CA VAL A 282 -3.41 -17.75 12.34
C VAL A 282 -4.11 -18.92 11.65
N LYS A 283 -3.56 -20.14 11.75
CA LYS A 283 -4.18 -21.34 11.18
C LYS A 283 -5.54 -21.62 11.83
N ASN A 284 -5.62 -21.48 13.15
CA ASN A 284 -6.86 -21.68 13.88
C ASN A 284 -7.90 -20.62 13.54
N ARG A 285 -7.50 -19.35 13.40
CA ARG A 285 -8.40 -18.28 12.92
C ARG A 285 -8.96 -18.59 11.54
N VAL A 286 -8.13 -19.05 10.60
CA VAL A 286 -8.61 -19.43 9.26
C VAL A 286 -9.60 -20.60 9.35
N ARG A 287 -9.33 -21.64 10.16
CA ARG A 287 -10.28 -22.75 10.36
C ARG A 287 -11.62 -22.26 10.93
N SER A 288 -11.59 -21.40 11.95
CA SER A 288 -12.81 -20.81 12.52
C SER A 288 -13.57 -19.96 11.50
N LEU A 289 -12.86 -19.20 10.66
CA LEU A 289 -13.50 -18.43 9.59
C LEU A 289 -14.22 -19.36 8.61
N LEU A 290 -13.56 -20.43 8.15
CA LEU A 290 -14.15 -21.39 7.22
C LEU A 290 -15.38 -22.10 7.81
N GLU A 291 -15.32 -22.47 9.09
CA GLU A 291 -16.44 -23.07 9.81
C GLU A 291 -17.61 -22.09 9.95
N ASP A 292 -17.36 -20.84 10.35
CA ASP A 292 -18.38 -19.81 10.49
C ASP A 292 -18.96 -19.37 9.12
N PHE A 293 -18.19 -19.51 8.03
CA PHE A 293 -18.64 -19.30 6.64
C PHE A 293 -19.20 -20.57 5.98
N HIS A 294 -19.30 -21.68 6.71
CA HIS A 294 -19.80 -22.97 6.23
C HIS A 294 -19.10 -23.50 4.97
N TYR A 295 -17.84 -23.12 4.74
CA TYR A 295 -17.08 -23.46 3.52
C TYR A 295 -17.81 -23.02 2.23
N ASP A 296 -18.61 -21.95 2.28
CA ASP A 296 -19.25 -21.38 1.10
C ASP A 296 -18.23 -20.65 0.22
N GLU A 297 -17.72 -21.36 -0.79
CA GLU A 297 -16.73 -20.82 -1.75
C GLU A 297 -17.20 -19.52 -2.43
N SER A 298 -18.49 -19.34 -2.69
CA SER A 298 -19.03 -18.11 -3.29
C SER A 298 -18.92 -16.90 -2.35
N ALA A 299 -19.03 -17.13 -1.04
CA ALA A 299 -18.77 -16.11 -0.02
C ALA A 299 -17.26 -15.86 0.13
N LEU A 300 -16.45 -16.92 0.22
CA LEU A 300 -14.99 -16.84 0.40
C LEU A 300 -14.29 -16.16 -0.79
N GLU A 301 -14.78 -16.35 -2.02
CA GLU A 301 -14.26 -15.68 -3.22
C GLU A 301 -14.39 -14.16 -3.17
N ARG A 302 -15.24 -13.60 -2.31
CA ARG A 302 -15.42 -12.15 -2.15
C ARG A 302 -14.58 -11.55 -1.03
N LEU A 303 -13.77 -12.39 -0.38
CA LEU A 303 -12.83 -11.97 0.64
C LEU A 303 -11.45 -11.68 0.03
N LEU A 304 -10.80 -10.62 0.49
CA LEU A 304 -9.38 -10.33 0.31
C LEU A 304 -8.67 -10.59 1.64
N ILE A 305 -7.77 -11.57 1.69
CA ILE A 305 -7.11 -11.93 2.94
C ILE A 305 -5.79 -11.17 3.08
N GLN A 306 -5.66 -10.38 4.15
CA GLN A 306 -4.46 -9.61 4.42
C GLN A 306 -3.39 -10.44 5.16
N ALA A 307 -2.14 -10.36 4.68
CA ALA A 307 -0.97 -10.93 5.32
C ALA A 307 0.09 -9.84 5.66
N TYR A 308 0.71 -9.96 6.83
CA TYR A 308 1.75 -9.04 7.32
C TYR A 308 3.18 -9.56 7.07
N THR A 309 3.31 -10.87 6.87
CA THR A 309 4.59 -11.54 6.67
C THR A 309 4.41 -12.69 5.69
N GLU A 310 5.49 -13.09 5.05
CA GLU A 310 5.51 -14.26 4.17
C GLU A 310 5.10 -15.53 4.92
N GLN A 311 5.53 -15.68 6.18
CA GLN A 311 5.17 -16.83 7.00
C GLN A 311 3.67 -16.85 7.31
N MET A 312 3.07 -15.71 7.66
CA MET A 312 1.64 -15.60 7.88
C MET A 312 0.84 -15.97 6.63
N HIS A 313 1.26 -15.49 5.45
CA HIS A 313 0.65 -15.91 4.18
C HIS A 313 0.74 -17.43 3.99
N ARG A 314 1.93 -18.03 4.16
CA ARG A 314 2.12 -19.49 4.02
C ARG A 314 1.25 -20.27 5.01
N ASP A 315 1.13 -19.78 6.24
CA ASP A 315 0.31 -20.45 7.26
C ASP A 315 -1.18 -20.36 6.93
N ILE A 316 -1.66 -19.23 6.40
CA ILE A 316 -3.05 -19.09 5.89
C ILE A 316 -3.29 -20.02 4.70
N ASP A 317 -2.42 -19.92 3.67
CA ASP A 317 -2.53 -20.68 2.42
C ASP A 317 -2.41 -22.20 2.64
N SER A 318 -1.72 -22.62 3.71
CA SER A 318 -1.65 -24.05 4.10
C SER A 318 -2.96 -24.62 4.65
N VAL A 319 -3.92 -23.76 5.04
CA VAL A 319 -5.24 -24.17 5.53
C VAL A 319 -6.27 -24.08 4.42
N HIS A 320 -6.28 -22.98 3.66
CA HIS A 320 -7.19 -22.78 2.54
C HIS A 320 -6.60 -21.80 1.51
N HIS A 321 -6.80 -22.13 0.24
CA HIS A 321 -6.34 -21.35 -0.91
C HIS A 321 -7.40 -20.32 -1.32
N PHE A 322 -7.33 -19.13 -0.74
CA PHE A 322 -8.24 -18.04 -1.09
C PHE A 322 -7.98 -17.52 -2.51
N SER A 323 -9.02 -16.97 -3.12
CA SER A 323 -8.91 -16.38 -4.46
C SER A 323 -8.17 -15.04 -4.48
N HIS A 324 -8.10 -14.34 -3.34
CA HIS A 324 -7.52 -13.01 -3.26
C HIS A 324 -6.72 -12.82 -1.97
N TYR A 325 -5.49 -12.33 -2.13
CA TYR A 325 -4.60 -11.98 -1.03
C TYR A 325 -4.03 -10.59 -1.22
N GLN A 326 -3.74 -9.93 -0.09
CA GLN A 326 -3.02 -8.67 -0.01
C GLN A 326 -1.83 -8.79 0.94
N PHE A 327 -0.70 -8.17 0.59
CA PHE A 327 0.46 -8.07 1.48
C PHE A 327 0.60 -6.65 2.03
N LEU A 328 0.59 -6.49 3.35
CA LEU A 328 0.80 -5.21 4.02
C LEU A 328 2.30 -4.96 4.25
N VAL A 329 2.84 -3.90 3.63
CA VAL A 329 4.28 -3.55 3.75
C VAL A 329 4.63 -2.98 5.13
N GLY A 330 3.69 -2.25 5.73
CA GLY A 330 3.81 -1.69 7.07
C GLY A 330 4.94 -0.65 7.15
N MET A 331 5.94 -0.89 7.99
CA MET A 331 7.07 0.03 8.21
C MET A 331 8.35 -0.35 7.45
N SER A 332 8.30 -1.40 6.61
CA SER A 332 9.48 -2.06 6.04
C SER A 332 9.69 -1.74 4.55
N MET A 333 9.62 -0.47 4.17
CA MET A 333 9.74 -0.03 2.76
C MET A 333 11.01 -0.50 2.05
N GLY A 334 12.11 -0.68 2.77
CA GLY A 334 13.37 -1.21 2.24
C GLY A 334 13.27 -2.65 1.71
N ARG A 335 12.19 -3.37 2.05
CA ARG A 335 11.88 -4.72 1.55
C ARG A 335 10.87 -4.72 0.40
N LEU A 336 10.53 -3.56 -0.17
CA LEU A 336 9.48 -3.49 -1.20
C LEU A 336 9.76 -4.41 -2.40
N ASP A 337 11.01 -4.51 -2.85
CA ASP A 337 11.40 -5.41 -3.95
C ASP A 337 11.24 -6.89 -3.58
N GLU A 338 11.64 -7.27 -2.37
CA GLU A 338 11.46 -8.62 -1.87
C GLU A 338 9.97 -8.97 -1.74
N ILE A 339 9.16 -8.04 -1.20
CA ILE A 339 7.72 -8.22 -1.01
C ILE A 339 7.00 -8.35 -2.35
N THR A 340 7.28 -7.46 -3.31
CA THR A 340 6.67 -7.52 -4.65
C THR A 340 7.06 -8.79 -5.40
N THR A 341 8.32 -9.22 -5.28
CA THR A 341 8.78 -10.50 -5.83
C THR A 341 8.05 -11.67 -5.18
N TYR A 342 7.97 -11.70 -3.85
CA TYR A 342 7.23 -12.72 -3.11
C TYR A 342 5.75 -12.77 -3.52
N CYS A 343 5.11 -11.61 -3.69
CA CYS A 343 3.72 -11.55 -4.10
C CYS A 343 3.50 -12.19 -5.48
N LEU A 344 4.39 -11.95 -6.44
CA LEU A 344 4.34 -12.62 -7.75
C LEU A 344 4.62 -14.12 -7.65
N ASP A 345 5.52 -14.51 -6.74
CA ASP A 345 5.85 -15.91 -6.53
C ASP A 345 4.66 -16.66 -5.92
N THR A 346 3.78 -16.01 -5.15
CA THR A 346 2.70 -16.70 -4.42
C THR A 346 1.30 -16.28 -4.85
N GLY A 347 1.16 -15.52 -5.93
CA GLY A 347 -0.14 -15.13 -6.47
C GLY A 347 -0.88 -14.06 -5.67
N ILE A 348 -0.20 -13.36 -4.77
CA ILE A 348 -0.79 -12.21 -4.05
C ILE A 348 -0.97 -11.07 -5.06
N CYS A 349 -2.22 -10.63 -5.22
CA CYS A 349 -2.58 -9.67 -6.25
C CYS A 349 -2.43 -8.21 -5.83
N ALA A 350 -2.29 -7.93 -4.53
CA ALA A 350 -2.29 -6.57 -4.01
C ALA A 350 -1.23 -6.30 -2.94
N VAL A 351 -0.75 -5.06 -2.89
CA VAL A 351 0.18 -4.55 -1.89
C VAL A 351 -0.45 -3.34 -1.19
N ALA A 352 -0.48 -3.37 0.14
CA ALA A 352 -0.99 -2.27 0.96
C ALA A 352 0.13 -1.42 1.58
N LEU A 353 -0.01 -0.10 1.44
CA LEU A 353 0.95 0.91 1.91
C LEU A 353 0.29 1.92 2.83
N ARG A 354 1.07 2.49 3.75
CA ARG A 354 0.63 3.74 4.39
C ARG A 354 0.51 4.83 3.33
N TRP A 355 -0.55 5.63 3.34
CA TRP A 355 -0.80 6.62 2.27
C TRP A 355 0.38 7.59 2.06
N GLY A 356 1.05 8.00 3.14
CA GLY A 356 2.23 8.89 3.06
C GLY A 356 3.48 8.24 2.43
N LEU A 357 3.43 6.94 2.14
CA LEU A 357 4.47 6.16 1.46
C LEU A 357 4.10 5.81 0.01
N ALA A 358 2.84 6.01 -0.37
CA ALA A 358 2.33 5.77 -1.72
C ALA A 358 2.67 6.95 -2.66
N THR A 359 3.97 7.15 -2.90
CA THR A 359 4.45 8.12 -3.90
C THR A 359 4.22 7.59 -5.32
N ALA A 360 4.16 8.48 -6.32
CA ALA A 360 3.96 8.08 -7.72
C ALA A 360 4.98 7.03 -8.18
N ASP A 361 6.25 7.16 -7.80
CA ASP A 361 7.30 6.21 -8.17
C ASP A 361 7.10 4.84 -7.52
N VAL A 362 6.76 4.82 -6.22
CA VAL A 362 6.49 3.59 -5.48
C VAL A 362 5.26 2.87 -6.05
N VAL A 363 4.19 3.61 -6.31
CA VAL A 363 2.95 3.09 -6.88
C VAL A 363 3.20 2.55 -8.29
N SER A 364 3.86 3.33 -9.15
CA SER A 364 4.19 2.93 -10.52
C SER A 364 5.05 1.68 -10.53
N LYS A 365 6.05 1.58 -9.65
CA LYS A 365 6.88 0.38 -9.49
C LYS A 365 6.04 -0.87 -9.17
N ILE A 366 5.11 -0.79 -8.22
CA ILE A 366 4.25 -1.93 -7.84
C ILE A 366 3.32 -2.31 -9.00
N LYS A 367 2.69 -1.33 -9.67
CA LYS A 367 1.81 -1.59 -10.82
C LYS A 367 2.58 -2.15 -12.02
N ASN A 368 3.80 -1.68 -12.22
CA ASN A 368 4.70 -2.21 -13.23
C ASN A 368 5.16 -3.63 -12.89
N ALA A 369 5.22 -4.01 -11.62
CA ALA A 369 5.38 -5.39 -11.20
C ALA A 369 4.09 -6.23 -11.35
N GLY A 370 2.96 -5.65 -11.74
CA GLY A 370 1.73 -6.39 -12.05
C GLY A 370 0.73 -6.52 -10.89
N GLN A 371 0.96 -5.85 -9.76
CA GLN A 371 0.04 -5.87 -8.61
C GLN A 371 -0.81 -4.60 -8.49
N ARG A 372 -1.89 -4.73 -7.72
CA ARG A 372 -2.75 -3.65 -7.24
C ARG A 372 -2.15 -2.95 -6.03
N VAL A 373 -2.53 -1.70 -5.80
CA VAL A 373 -2.05 -0.87 -4.69
C VAL A 373 -3.21 -0.34 -3.87
N LEU A 374 -3.18 -0.64 -2.57
CA LEU A 374 -4.04 -0.06 -1.56
C LEU A 374 -3.27 0.94 -0.70
N ALA A 375 -3.85 2.10 -0.40
CA ALA A 375 -3.28 3.08 0.52
C ALA A 375 -4.15 3.25 1.77
N TYR A 376 -3.56 3.14 2.96
CA TYR A 376 -4.27 3.25 4.24
C TYR A 376 -3.55 4.17 5.25
N THR A 377 -4.20 4.72 6.26
CA THR A 377 -5.63 5.05 6.30
C THR A 377 -5.71 6.56 6.18
N ILE A 378 -6.59 7.07 5.30
CA ILE A 378 -6.93 8.49 5.27
C ILE A 378 -8.20 8.66 6.09
N SER A 379 -8.18 9.44 7.16
CA SER A 379 -9.31 9.51 8.07
C SER A 379 -10.49 10.24 7.45
N ASN A 380 -10.37 11.51 7.08
CA ASN A 380 -11.52 12.30 6.57
C ASN A 380 -11.14 13.28 5.45
N ASP A 381 -9.88 13.30 5.02
CA ASP A 381 -9.38 14.25 4.04
C ASP A 381 -9.66 13.81 2.58
N SER A 382 -10.85 14.15 2.06
CA SER A 382 -11.28 13.77 0.71
C SER A 382 -10.43 14.36 -0.42
N ALA A 383 -9.85 15.55 -0.22
CA ALA A 383 -8.94 16.13 -1.21
C ALA A 383 -7.61 15.39 -1.24
N LEU A 384 -7.07 15.03 -0.07
CA LEU A 384 -5.89 14.17 0.02
C LEU A 384 -6.15 12.79 -0.59
N ALA A 385 -7.30 12.17 -0.33
CA ALA A 385 -7.68 10.88 -0.91
C ALA A 385 -7.67 10.91 -2.45
N VAL A 386 -8.27 11.94 -3.07
CA VAL A 386 -8.15 12.17 -4.53
C VAL A 386 -6.69 12.28 -4.95
N GLY A 387 -5.89 13.03 -4.20
CA GLY A 387 -4.46 13.19 -4.46
C GLY A 387 -3.71 11.87 -4.49
N VAL A 388 -3.96 11.01 -3.51
CA VAL A 388 -3.37 9.67 -3.41
C VAL A 388 -3.84 8.77 -4.56
N LEU A 389 -5.13 8.75 -4.90
CA LEU A 389 -5.64 8.03 -6.08
C LEU A 389 -5.00 8.51 -7.38
N THR A 390 -4.75 9.82 -7.51
CA THR A 390 -4.11 10.41 -8.70
C THR A 390 -2.67 9.93 -8.90
N THR A 391 -2.01 9.42 -7.85
CA THR A 391 -0.68 8.77 -7.99
C THR A 391 -0.73 7.39 -8.64
N GLY A 392 -1.94 6.85 -8.87
CA GLY A 392 -2.17 5.54 -9.49
C GLY A 392 -2.61 4.45 -8.50
N VAL A 393 -2.74 4.77 -7.20
CA VAL A 393 -3.31 3.88 -6.18
C VAL A 393 -4.70 3.44 -6.63
N ASP A 394 -5.00 2.14 -6.54
CA ASP A 394 -6.28 1.60 -7.00
C ASP A 394 -7.40 1.86 -5.98
N THR A 395 -7.10 1.72 -4.68
CA THR A 395 -8.08 1.91 -3.59
C THR A 395 -7.47 2.65 -2.39
N VAL A 396 -8.23 3.57 -1.81
CA VAL A 396 -7.90 4.22 -0.52
C VAL A 396 -8.79 3.66 0.58
N CYS A 397 -8.17 3.14 1.64
CA CYS A 397 -8.85 2.82 2.90
C CYS A 397 -9.07 4.09 3.72
N THR A 398 -10.32 4.31 4.17
CA THR A 398 -10.71 5.55 4.83
C THR A 398 -11.76 5.36 5.91
N ASP A 399 -11.73 6.22 6.94
CA ASP A 399 -12.74 6.22 8.01
C ASP A 399 -14.03 6.94 7.55
N HIS A 400 -13.91 8.09 6.88
CA HIS A 400 -15.01 9.05 6.73
C HIS A 400 -15.15 9.69 5.34
N VAL A 401 -14.23 9.41 4.40
CA VAL A 401 -14.33 9.95 3.03
C VAL A 401 -15.33 9.12 2.23
N THR A 402 -16.52 9.66 1.96
CA THR A 402 -17.53 8.99 1.12
C THR A 402 -17.27 9.20 -0.37
N PRO A 403 -17.79 8.32 -1.26
CA PRO A 403 -17.76 8.53 -2.72
C PRO A 403 -18.26 9.92 -3.14
N GLU A 404 -19.32 10.43 -2.51
CA GLU A 404 -19.84 11.78 -2.77
C GLU A 404 -18.81 12.87 -2.42
N LYS A 405 -18.20 12.80 -1.22
CA LYS A 405 -17.16 13.75 -0.79
C LYS A 405 -15.94 13.68 -1.70
N LEU A 406 -15.55 12.47 -2.10
CA LEU A 406 -14.43 12.23 -3.02
C LEU A 406 -14.69 12.93 -4.36
N ASN A 407 -15.85 12.71 -4.96
CA ASN A 407 -16.21 13.32 -6.24
C ASN A 407 -16.21 14.86 -6.17
N LYS A 408 -16.79 15.45 -5.12
CA LYS A 408 -16.78 16.90 -4.89
C LYS A 408 -15.38 17.49 -4.70
N SER A 409 -14.40 16.66 -4.33
CA SER A 409 -13.03 17.07 -4.01
C SER A 409 -12.05 16.90 -5.17
N ARG A 410 -12.50 16.38 -6.32
CA ARG A 410 -11.63 16.22 -7.49
C ARG A 410 -11.01 17.55 -7.91
N GLY A 411 -9.70 17.50 -8.20
CA GLY A 411 -8.92 18.67 -8.58
C GLY A 411 -8.60 19.66 -7.45
N ARG A 412 -8.86 19.35 -6.17
CA ARG A 412 -8.55 20.23 -5.02
C ARG A 412 -7.20 19.97 -4.36
N PHE A 413 -6.50 18.91 -4.75
CA PHE A 413 -5.17 18.54 -4.27
C PHE A 413 -4.21 18.36 -5.46
N GLY A 414 -2.93 18.63 -5.25
CA GLY A 414 -1.88 18.55 -6.28
C GLY A 414 -0.99 19.80 -6.24
N GLN A 415 -0.56 20.30 -7.39
CA GLN A 415 0.23 21.53 -7.46
C GLN A 415 -0.67 22.77 -7.29
N LYS A 416 -1.11 23.02 -6.05
CA LYS A 416 -2.00 24.14 -5.74
C LYS A 416 -1.26 25.29 -5.05
N PRO A 417 -1.70 26.54 -5.26
CA PRO A 417 -1.13 27.68 -4.54
C PRO A 417 -1.34 27.56 -3.03
N PHE A 418 -0.34 27.99 -2.26
CA PHE A 418 -0.34 27.85 -0.80
C PHE A 418 0.21 29.10 -0.09
N LEU A 419 0.09 29.13 1.24
CA LEU A 419 0.62 30.17 2.11
C LEU A 419 1.84 29.65 2.87
N VAL A 420 2.82 30.52 3.14
CA VAL A 420 4.04 30.19 3.90
C VAL A 420 4.11 31.00 5.18
N TYR A 421 4.16 30.31 6.32
CA TYR A 421 4.30 30.90 7.64
C TYR A 421 5.68 30.55 8.21
N TYR A 422 6.28 31.45 8.98
CA TYR A 422 7.58 31.30 9.59
C TYR A 422 7.42 31.27 11.10
N HIS A 423 7.64 30.11 11.70
CA HIS A 423 7.53 29.87 13.12
C HIS A 423 8.91 29.92 13.77
N SER A 424 9.08 30.79 14.76
CA SER A 424 10.35 31.05 15.44
C SER A 424 10.99 29.85 16.15
N GLY A 425 10.25 28.76 16.34
CA GLY A 425 10.75 27.50 16.90
C GLY A 425 11.00 27.53 18.41
N SER A 426 10.95 28.71 19.03
CA SER A 426 11.12 28.92 20.47
C SER A 426 10.24 30.09 20.94
N PRO A 427 9.60 30.00 22.13
CA PRO A 427 8.91 31.13 22.75
C PRO A 427 9.82 32.32 23.07
N ASP A 428 11.12 32.06 23.27
CA ASP A 428 12.12 33.05 23.68
C ASP A 428 12.74 33.81 22.50
N ALA A 429 12.38 33.46 21.27
CA ALA A 429 12.88 34.13 20.09
C ALA A 429 12.21 35.50 19.89
N SER A 430 13.04 36.52 19.70
CA SER A 430 12.64 37.85 19.24
C SER A 430 12.49 37.88 17.71
N GLU A 431 11.78 38.88 17.18
CA GLU A 431 11.52 39.01 15.75
C GLU A 431 11.71 40.45 15.27
N THR A 432 12.11 40.62 14.00
CA THR A 432 12.22 41.92 13.31
C THR A 432 11.40 41.96 12.01
N TYR A 433 10.48 41.02 11.83
CA TYR A 433 9.46 41.05 10.78
C TYR A 433 8.53 42.25 10.95
N SER A 434 8.12 42.59 12.18
CA SER A 434 7.26 43.76 12.45
C SER A 434 7.85 45.07 11.90
N ASN A 435 9.18 45.26 12.04
CA ASN A 435 9.87 46.42 11.49
C ASN A 435 9.88 46.41 9.96
N ALA A 436 10.08 45.23 9.35
CA ALA A 436 10.07 45.08 7.90
C ALA A 436 8.67 45.29 7.30
N ILE A 437 7.61 44.88 8.00
CA ILE A 437 6.22 45.16 7.65
C ILE A 437 5.93 46.65 7.75
N GLY A 438 6.31 47.30 8.87
CA GLY A 438 6.10 48.73 9.08
C GLY A 438 6.78 49.62 8.02
N ASN A 439 7.92 49.17 7.48
CA ASN A 439 8.64 49.83 6.39
C ASN A 439 8.21 49.36 4.99
N ALA A 440 7.12 48.59 4.88
CA ALA A 440 6.58 48.03 3.64
C ALA A 440 7.57 47.18 2.81
N ALA A 441 8.62 46.62 3.44
CA ALA A 441 9.59 45.76 2.77
C ALA A 441 9.06 44.34 2.54
N ILE A 442 8.10 43.90 3.35
CA ILE A 442 7.39 42.62 3.24
C ILE A 442 5.92 42.82 3.62
N GLN A 443 5.06 41.86 3.27
CA GLN A 443 3.62 41.88 3.58
C GLN A 443 3.25 40.67 4.44
N GLY A 444 2.47 40.91 5.50
CA GLY A 444 2.03 39.85 6.40
C GLY A 444 1.72 40.37 7.80
N ASP A 445 1.50 39.44 8.72
CA ASP A 445 1.24 39.71 10.13
C ASP A 445 2.16 38.88 11.04
N VAL A 446 2.47 39.43 12.21
CA VAL A 446 3.22 38.73 13.26
C VAL A 446 2.27 38.43 14.40
N VAL A 447 2.23 37.16 14.81
CA VAL A 447 1.34 36.70 15.88
C VAL A 447 2.08 35.83 16.89
N LYS A 448 1.60 35.84 18.13
CA LYS A 448 1.97 34.84 19.13
C LYS A 448 1.03 33.65 19.02
N VAL A 449 1.59 32.44 18.91
CA VAL A 449 0.83 31.19 18.87
C VAL A 449 0.73 30.58 20.28
N PRO A 450 -0.19 29.61 20.53
CA PRO A 450 -0.41 29.05 21.87
C PRO A 450 0.83 28.48 22.57
N SER A 451 1.87 28.08 21.83
CA SER A 451 3.15 27.63 22.38
C SER A 451 4.02 28.76 22.96
N GLY A 452 3.59 30.03 22.86
CA GLY A 452 4.37 31.22 23.20
C GLY A 452 5.37 31.63 22.11
N ALA A 453 5.60 30.78 21.11
CA ALA A 453 6.41 31.10 19.94
C ALA A 453 5.76 32.20 19.10
N THR A 454 6.60 32.94 18.39
CA THR A 454 6.17 33.94 17.41
C THR A 454 6.09 33.30 16.02
N GLU A 455 5.05 33.65 15.26
CA GLU A 455 4.86 33.26 13.87
C GLU A 455 4.69 34.51 13.00
N PHE A 456 5.50 34.63 11.95
CA PHE A 456 5.27 35.58 10.86
C PHE A 456 4.47 34.87 9.76
N ARG A 457 3.36 35.45 9.33
CA ARG A 457 2.49 34.89 8.29
C ARG A 457 2.61 35.74 7.04
N ASP A 458 3.27 35.20 6.02
CA ASP A 458 3.38 35.87 4.73
C ASP A 458 1.98 35.99 4.10
N ALA A 459 1.59 37.22 3.72
CA ALA A 459 0.30 37.46 3.07
C ALA A 459 0.29 36.98 1.60
N ARG A 460 1.46 36.73 1.01
CA ARG A 460 1.57 36.28 -0.38
C ARG A 460 1.13 34.83 -0.51
N ARG A 461 0.36 34.59 -1.57
CA ARG A 461 0.01 33.24 -2.01
C ARG A 461 1.04 32.78 -3.03
N TRP A 462 1.78 31.74 -2.69
CA TRP A 462 2.82 31.18 -3.53
C TRP A 462 2.16 30.31 -4.60
N ALA A 463 2.59 30.45 -5.85
CA ALA A 463 2.00 29.78 -7.00
C ALA A 463 2.32 28.28 -7.07
N ASN A 464 3.32 27.81 -6.31
CA ASN A 464 3.76 26.41 -6.25
C ASN A 464 4.33 25.93 -7.59
N ASN A 465 5.24 26.73 -8.17
CA ASN A 465 5.92 26.42 -9.44
C ASN A 465 7.44 26.24 -9.28
N GLY A 466 7.93 26.27 -8.03
CA GLY A 466 9.35 26.10 -7.70
C GLY A 466 10.21 27.34 -7.89
N SER A 467 9.63 28.49 -8.23
CA SER A 467 10.37 29.74 -8.43
C SER A 467 10.43 30.63 -7.18
N GLU A 468 9.58 30.38 -6.19
CA GLU A 468 9.52 31.19 -4.97
C GLU A 468 10.60 30.80 -3.95
N THR A 469 11.27 31.83 -3.42
CA THR A 469 12.29 31.70 -2.38
C THR A 469 11.76 32.14 -1.03
N LEU A 470 12.27 31.49 0.02
CA LEU A 470 11.98 31.83 1.40
C LEU A 470 12.30 33.30 1.68
N ALA A 471 11.50 33.92 2.53
CA ALA A 471 11.79 35.25 3.03
C ALA A 471 13.03 35.18 3.92
N LYS A 472 13.88 36.20 3.80
CA LYS A 472 15.03 36.38 4.69
C LYS A 472 14.63 36.23 6.15
N GLN A 473 15.36 35.39 6.87
CA GLN A 473 15.11 35.13 8.28
C GLN A 473 15.25 36.44 9.10
N ARG A 474 14.29 36.65 10.00
CA ARG A 474 14.23 37.83 10.89
C ARG A 474 13.95 37.49 12.35
N PHE A 475 14.24 36.26 12.78
CA PHE A 475 14.17 35.85 14.19
C PHE A 475 15.54 35.90 14.84
N ALA A 476 15.60 36.14 16.15
CA ALA A 476 16.83 36.02 16.92
C ALA A 476 16.56 35.32 18.26
N LEU A 477 17.33 34.27 18.53
CA LEU A 477 17.29 33.54 19.80
C LEU A 477 18.62 33.77 20.54
N PRO A 478 18.62 34.35 21.77
CA PRO A 478 19.83 34.65 22.50
C PRO A 478 20.77 33.43 22.66
N GLY A 479 22.06 33.62 22.38
CA GLY A 479 23.08 32.58 22.53
C GLY A 479 23.01 31.43 21.51
N LYS A 480 22.20 31.55 20.46
CA LYS A 480 22.02 30.53 19.42
C LYS A 480 22.27 31.11 18.03
N ARG A 481 22.72 30.25 17.10
CA ARG A 481 22.80 30.57 15.67
C ARG A 481 21.60 29.96 14.95
N PHE A 482 21.04 30.69 14.00
CA PHE A 482 20.06 30.14 13.08
C PHE A 482 20.73 29.07 12.21
N ALA A 483 20.17 27.87 12.20
CA ALA A 483 20.73 26.72 11.48
C ALA A 483 19.96 26.40 10.18
N GLY A 484 18.75 26.91 10.03
CA GLY A 484 17.88 26.63 8.88
C GLY A 484 16.42 26.44 9.28
N TRP A 485 15.62 25.98 8.33
CA TRP A 485 14.19 25.75 8.50
C TRP A 485 13.82 24.29 8.29
N HIS A 486 12.95 23.77 9.14
CA HIS A 486 12.19 22.56 8.83
C HIS A 486 10.79 22.92 8.35
N LEU A 487 10.39 22.36 7.21
CA LEU A 487 9.06 22.57 6.67
C LEU A 487 8.06 21.55 7.21
N ARG A 488 6.87 22.02 7.61
CA ARG A 488 5.73 21.16 7.93
C ARG A 488 4.42 21.66 7.33
N VAL A 489 3.47 20.75 7.15
CA VAL A 489 2.09 21.02 6.72
C VAL A 489 1.13 20.18 7.56
N ASN A 490 -0.11 20.61 7.74
CA ASN A 490 -1.16 19.77 8.32
C ASN A 490 -1.92 19.06 7.19
N LEU A 491 -1.90 17.73 7.17
CA LEU A 491 -2.65 16.89 6.25
C LEU A 491 -3.36 15.82 7.06
N ASP A 492 -4.64 15.61 6.76
CA ASP A 492 -5.50 14.65 7.47
C ASP A 492 -5.44 14.81 9.01
N GLY A 493 -5.45 16.07 9.47
CA GLY A 493 -5.43 16.42 10.90
C GLY A 493 -4.03 16.35 11.55
N GLU A 494 -3.03 15.77 10.91
CA GLU A 494 -1.70 15.57 11.49
C GLU A 494 -0.61 16.46 10.88
N HIS A 495 0.39 16.79 11.71
CA HIS A 495 1.60 17.48 11.23
C HIS A 495 2.54 16.52 10.48
N GLN A 496 2.69 16.77 9.19
CA GLN A 496 3.65 16.12 8.32
C GLN A 496 4.88 17.01 8.12
N TRP A 497 6.07 16.42 8.11
CA TRP A 497 7.34 17.11 7.90
C TRP A 497 7.91 16.77 6.53
N PHE A 498 8.42 17.79 5.83
CA PHE A 498 9.10 17.59 4.55
C PHE A 498 10.44 16.90 4.78
N CYS A 499 10.67 15.82 4.06
CA CYS A 499 11.81 14.93 4.20
C CYS A 499 12.80 15.08 3.04
N THR A 500 14.02 14.58 3.23
CA THR A 500 15.11 14.61 2.25
C THR A 500 14.83 13.80 0.99
N ASP A 501 13.84 12.91 1.03
CA ASP A 501 13.34 12.14 -0.11
C ASP A 501 12.20 12.84 -0.87
N GLY A 502 11.91 14.12 -0.55
CA GLY A 502 10.87 14.90 -1.21
C GLY A 502 9.43 14.62 -0.72
N THR A 503 9.26 13.78 0.31
CA THR A 503 7.94 13.40 0.82
C THR A 503 7.55 14.13 2.11
N PHE A 504 6.24 14.12 2.42
CA PHE A 504 5.71 14.60 3.70
C PHE A 504 5.39 13.43 4.62
N ARG A 505 6.01 13.41 5.82
CA ARG A 505 5.89 12.29 6.77
C ARG A 505 5.64 12.74 8.19
N THR A 506 4.82 11.99 8.92
CA THR A 506 4.66 12.15 10.35
C THR A 506 5.94 11.73 11.07
N LYS A 507 6.09 12.11 12.34
CA LYS A 507 7.21 11.64 13.17
C LYS A 507 7.30 10.12 13.26
N LYS A 508 6.14 9.44 13.21
CA LYS A 508 6.06 7.98 13.20
C LYS A 508 6.53 7.40 11.87
N VAL A 509 6.02 7.93 10.74
CA VAL A 509 6.34 7.42 9.39
C VAL A 509 7.80 7.66 8.99
N MET A 510 8.46 8.71 9.52
CA MET A 510 9.91 8.90 9.32
C MET A 510 10.76 7.75 9.90
N ARG A 511 10.23 6.94 10.82
CA ARG A 511 10.91 5.77 11.39
C ARG A 511 10.74 4.49 10.57
N THR A 512 10.14 4.59 9.39
CA THR A 512 10.15 3.49 8.40
C THR A 512 11.59 3.06 8.12
N ARG A 513 11.80 1.85 7.60
CA ARG A 513 13.14 1.39 7.21
C ARG A 513 13.23 1.43 5.68
N PRO A 514 14.21 2.13 5.09
CA PRO A 514 15.17 3.04 5.74
C PRO A 514 14.50 4.30 6.31
N PRO A 515 15.05 4.89 7.40
CA PRO A 515 14.46 6.08 8.01
C PRO A 515 14.64 7.30 7.12
N ALA A 516 13.62 8.16 7.12
CA ALA A 516 13.66 9.45 6.45
C ALA A 516 14.13 10.53 7.42
N THR A 517 14.93 11.46 6.93
CA THR A 517 15.36 12.65 7.68
C THR A 517 14.59 13.87 7.18
N ARG A 518 14.31 14.81 8.08
CA ARG A 518 13.71 16.10 7.68
C ARG A 518 14.71 16.86 6.82
N TYR A 519 14.21 17.45 5.74
CA TYR A 519 15.02 18.40 4.98
C TYR A 519 15.26 19.66 5.82
N LEU A 520 16.48 20.19 5.80
CA LEU A 520 16.84 21.44 6.46
C LEU A 520 17.11 22.49 5.40
N PHE A 521 16.14 23.37 5.18
CA PHE A 521 16.27 24.45 4.23
C PHE A 521 17.19 25.54 4.78
N SER A 522 18.05 26.08 3.94
CA SER A 522 18.85 27.27 4.19
C SER A 522 17.96 28.52 4.21
N ASP A 523 18.51 29.63 4.71
CA ASP A 523 17.81 30.91 4.58
C ASP A 523 17.69 31.29 3.10
N GLU A 524 16.57 31.91 2.74
CA GLU A 524 16.26 32.35 1.36
C GLU A 524 16.31 31.24 0.28
N GLU A 525 16.30 29.96 0.68
CA GLU A 525 16.27 28.83 -0.26
C GLU A 525 14.95 28.78 -1.06
N ALA A 526 14.99 28.25 -2.29
CA ALA A 526 13.78 27.98 -3.07
C ALA A 526 13.00 26.80 -2.48
N LEU A 527 11.67 26.91 -2.39
CA LEU A 527 10.85 25.75 -2.06
C LEU A 527 10.58 24.91 -3.32
N PRO A 528 10.70 23.57 -3.24
CA PRO A 528 10.35 22.71 -4.37
C PRO A 528 8.84 22.75 -4.64
N VAL A 529 8.45 22.31 -5.84
CA VAL A 529 7.04 22.02 -6.14
C VAL A 529 6.57 20.89 -5.24
N VAL A 530 5.46 21.10 -4.55
CA VAL A 530 4.90 20.14 -3.59
C VAL A 530 3.43 19.87 -3.85
N ASN A 531 2.96 18.69 -3.47
CA ASN A 531 1.54 18.40 -3.42
C ASN A 531 0.89 19.12 -2.23
N SER A 532 -0.16 19.90 -2.50
CA SER A 532 -0.84 20.76 -1.56
C SER A 532 -2.33 20.86 -1.89
N LYS A 533 -3.10 21.33 -0.91
CA LYS A 533 -4.45 21.87 -1.16
C LYS A 533 -4.35 23.34 -1.49
N ASP A 534 -5.37 23.83 -2.19
CA ASP A 534 -5.50 25.25 -2.43
C ASP A 534 -5.61 26.02 -1.10
N GLY A 535 -4.71 26.97 -0.87
CA GLY A 535 -4.62 27.73 0.38
C GLY A 535 -4.07 26.95 1.58
N ALA A 536 -3.43 25.81 1.36
CA ALA A 536 -2.73 25.08 2.41
C ALA A 536 -1.70 25.99 3.11
N LYS A 537 -1.46 25.73 4.40
CA LYS A 537 -0.51 26.50 5.22
C LYS A 537 0.74 25.66 5.45
N PHE A 538 1.83 26.06 4.81
CA PHE A 538 3.16 25.51 5.02
C PHE A 538 3.87 26.33 6.09
N VAL A 539 4.41 25.67 7.10
CA VAL A 539 5.05 26.32 8.24
C VAL A 539 6.53 25.97 8.25
N MET A 540 7.38 26.97 8.03
CA MET A 540 8.83 26.92 8.18
C MET A 540 9.16 27.12 9.67
N VAL A 541 9.65 26.08 10.33
CA VAL A 541 10.02 26.11 11.75
C VAL A 541 11.51 26.34 11.89
N ALA A 542 11.90 27.43 12.53
CA ALA A 542 13.30 27.79 12.72
C ALA A 542 14.03 26.75 13.56
N VAL A 543 15.22 26.37 13.12
CA VAL A 543 16.13 25.48 13.82
C VAL A 543 17.30 26.30 14.36
N TRP A 544 17.65 26.05 15.61
CA TRP A 544 18.68 26.80 16.33
C TRP A 544 19.81 25.87 16.74
N GLY A 545 21.03 26.21 16.34
CA GLY A 545 22.25 25.54 16.77
C GLY A 545 22.97 26.33 17.87
N ASP A 546 23.89 25.68 18.58
CA ASP A 546 24.80 26.38 19.47
C ASP A 546 25.73 27.29 18.67
N VAL A 547 25.97 28.49 19.20
CA VAL A 547 27.10 29.31 18.75
C VAL A 547 28.34 28.58 19.25
N GLU A 548 29.14 28.03 18.34
CA GLU A 548 30.43 27.44 18.74
C GLU A 548 31.19 28.48 19.56
N ALA A 549 31.48 28.14 20.82
CA ALA A 549 32.41 28.92 21.60
C ALA A 549 33.71 28.92 20.80
N SER A 550 34.15 30.09 20.37
CA SER A 550 35.51 30.28 19.88
C SER A 550 36.44 29.82 21.00
N THR A 551 36.84 28.55 20.99
CA THR A 551 37.94 28.08 21.82
C THR A 551 39.14 28.85 21.33
N GLY A 552 39.51 29.82 22.16
CA GLY A 552 40.26 30.98 21.75
C GLY A 552 41.55 30.60 21.03
N PHE A 553 41.73 31.26 19.89
CA PHE A 553 43.02 31.57 19.27
C PHE A 553 44.02 32.29 20.23
N TRP A 554 43.61 32.56 21.48
CA TRP A 554 44.35 33.28 22.51
C TRP A 554 45.07 32.41 23.57
N SER A 555 44.90 31.09 23.60
CA SER A 555 45.65 30.23 24.54
C SER A 555 47.00 29.72 24.00
N LYS A 556 47.31 29.94 22.72
CA LYS A 556 48.61 29.58 22.10
C LYS A 556 49.67 30.70 22.11
N TRP A 557 49.33 31.92 22.51
CA TRP A 557 50.26 33.07 22.46
C TRP A 557 50.77 33.58 23.81
N PHE A 558 50.04 33.34 24.91
CA PHE A 558 50.56 33.63 26.25
C PHE A 558 51.18 32.39 26.88
N GLY A 559 52.38 32.09 26.40
CA GLY A 559 53.31 31.20 27.08
C GLY A 559 53.58 31.67 28.51
N ARG A 560 53.69 30.69 29.40
CA ARG A 560 54.25 30.79 30.75
C ARG A 560 55.36 31.84 30.84
N ARG A 561 55.15 32.91 31.60
CA ARG A 561 56.27 33.64 32.21
C ARG A 561 56.58 33.00 33.56
N ARG A 562 57.79 32.44 33.64
CA ARG A 562 58.47 32.06 34.89
C ARG A 562 58.75 33.33 35.70
N SER A 563 58.42 33.28 36.99
CA SER A 563 59.25 33.75 38.10
C SER A 563 58.84 32.97 39.34
#